data_AF-A0A954YXQ0-F1
#
_entry.id   AF-A0A954YXQ0-F1
#
_cell.length_a   1.000
_cell.length_b   1.000
_cell.length_c   1.000
_cell.angle_alpha   90.00
_cell.angle_beta   90.00
_cell.angle_gamma   90.00
#
_symmetry.space_group_name_H-M   'P 1'
#
loop_
_entity.id
_entity.type
_entity.pdbx_description
1 polymer ?
#
loop_
_entity_poly.entity_id
_entity_poly.type
_entity_poly.pdbx_seq_one_letter_code
_entity_poly.pdbx_strand_id
1 'polypeptide(L)'
;MWWKRKKKEEEVSRHHYCYAHVALQRSAMRDPFQFLGLMLSPKQQEYLQFQWKMVREAYEVPGDPPFDHSYMKVHAERINDFPAIVIEMPPPVRVPEAHLVCFVLEVPLQSIGDVKDNPDLVKARYFTLEKGEPGLSGPNETILCEWRNDTHLNYGDGPEPTAAAMLEHLSRHLYAATDDNTGPASSPSSP
;
A
#
# COMPACT_ATOMS: atom_id res chain seq x y z
N MET A 1 26.16 -29.56 4.37
CA MET A 1 25.96 -28.33 3.58
C MET A 1 24.58 -27.73 3.89
N TRP A 2 24.42 -27.09 5.04
CA TRP A 2 23.14 -26.50 5.47
C TRP A 2 23.14 -24.96 5.45
N TRP A 3 24.33 -24.35 5.42
CA TRP A 3 24.53 -22.90 5.45
C TRP A 3 24.36 -22.19 4.10
N LYS A 4 24.54 -22.88 2.97
CA LYS A 4 24.35 -22.28 1.63
C LYS A 4 22.87 -22.08 1.26
N ARG A 5 21.94 -22.80 1.90
CA ARG A 5 20.50 -22.71 1.61
C ARG A 5 19.85 -21.49 2.28
N LYS A 6 20.21 -21.19 3.54
CA LYS A 6 19.72 -20.01 4.28
C LYS A 6 19.96 -18.67 3.57
N LYS A 7 21.17 -18.48 3.02
CA LYS A 7 21.56 -17.19 2.42
C LYS A 7 20.76 -16.83 1.16
N LYS A 8 20.50 -17.83 0.31
CA LYS A 8 19.71 -17.66 -0.93
C LYS A 8 18.24 -17.35 -0.65
N GLU A 9 17.75 -17.77 0.51
CA GLU A 9 16.37 -17.68 0.93
C GLU A 9 16.05 -16.33 1.62
N GLU A 10 17.04 -15.72 2.30
CA GLU A 10 16.98 -14.37 2.88
C GLU A 10 17.02 -13.26 1.82
N GLU A 11 17.86 -13.41 0.78
CA GLU A 11 18.07 -12.36 -0.22
C GLU A 11 16.88 -12.21 -1.18
N VAL A 12 16.18 -13.30 -1.50
CA VAL A 12 15.00 -13.34 -2.38
C VAL A 12 13.81 -12.53 -1.82
N SER A 13 13.69 -12.46 -0.50
CA SER A 13 12.62 -11.73 0.21
C SER A 13 12.75 -10.21 0.13
N ARG A 14 13.99 -9.73 0.02
CA ARG A 14 14.28 -8.28 0.02
C ARG A 14 13.62 -7.57 -1.15
N HIS A 15 13.53 -8.20 -2.32
CA HIS A 15 12.88 -7.60 -3.47
C HIS A 15 11.38 -7.39 -3.26
N HIS A 16 10.69 -8.37 -2.66
CA HIS A 16 9.26 -8.27 -2.38
C HIS A 16 9.01 -7.08 -1.44
N TYR A 17 9.73 -7.05 -0.32
CA TYR A 17 9.65 -5.97 0.63
C TYR A 17 9.98 -4.60 -0.01
N CYS A 18 11.11 -4.50 -0.71
CA CYS A 18 11.50 -3.23 -1.34
C CYS A 18 10.52 -2.78 -2.44
N TYR A 19 9.91 -3.70 -3.16
CA TYR A 19 8.93 -3.34 -4.18
C TYR A 19 7.66 -2.74 -3.56
N ALA A 20 7.06 -3.43 -2.59
CA ALA A 20 5.84 -2.98 -1.91
C ALA A 20 6.07 -1.76 -1.01
N HIS A 21 7.12 -1.76 -0.18
CA HIS A 21 7.32 -0.75 0.87
C HIS A 21 8.14 0.45 0.42
N VAL A 22 8.88 0.34 -0.70
CA VAL A 22 9.79 1.41 -1.13
C VAL A 22 9.44 1.89 -2.54
N ALA A 23 9.46 1.03 -3.55
CA ALA A 23 9.31 1.46 -4.94
C ALA A 23 7.90 1.95 -5.26
N LEU A 24 6.89 1.15 -4.93
CA LEU A 24 5.48 1.52 -5.12
C LEU A 24 5.09 2.68 -4.20
N GLN A 25 5.46 2.61 -2.92
CA GLN A 25 5.19 3.67 -1.94
C GLN A 25 5.74 5.01 -2.40
N ARG A 26 7.04 5.09 -2.75
CA ARG A 26 7.65 6.36 -3.19
C ARG A 26 7.02 6.87 -4.47
N SER A 27 6.67 5.98 -5.39
CA SER A 27 6.04 6.38 -6.64
C SER A 27 4.65 6.96 -6.41
N ALA A 28 3.85 6.30 -5.58
CA ALA A 28 2.50 6.72 -5.21
C ALA A 28 2.50 8.04 -4.44
N MET A 29 3.44 8.22 -3.52
CA MET A 29 3.49 9.42 -2.67
C MET A 29 4.18 10.62 -3.35
N ARG A 30 5.06 10.40 -4.33
CA ARG A 30 5.75 11.49 -5.05
C ARG A 30 4.82 12.24 -5.98
N ASP A 31 3.96 11.53 -6.71
CA ASP A 31 2.97 12.13 -7.60
C ASP A 31 1.68 11.27 -7.58
N PRO A 32 0.79 11.51 -6.60
CA PRO A 32 -0.42 10.72 -6.40
C PRO A 32 -1.34 10.68 -7.62
N PHE A 33 -1.45 11.80 -8.35
CA PHE A 33 -2.29 11.87 -9.55
C PHE A 33 -1.70 11.10 -10.72
N GLN A 34 -0.40 11.25 -10.97
CA GLN A 34 0.26 10.48 -12.02
C GLN A 34 0.24 9.00 -11.70
N PHE A 35 0.46 8.61 -10.44
CA PHE A 35 0.37 7.22 -10.03
C PHE A 35 -1.04 6.66 -10.26
N LEU A 36 -2.08 7.33 -9.79
CA LEU A 36 -3.48 6.94 -10.04
C LEU A 36 -3.76 6.82 -11.54
N GLY A 37 -3.38 7.83 -12.32
CA GLY A 37 -3.58 7.84 -13.78
C GLY A 37 -2.87 6.68 -14.48
N LEU A 38 -1.64 6.36 -14.08
CA LEU A 38 -0.89 5.21 -14.61
C LEU A 38 -1.56 3.89 -14.23
N MET A 39 -1.99 3.74 -12.98
CA MET A 39 -2.69 2.57 -12.49
C MET A 39 -4.03 2.36 -13.18
N LEU A 40 -4.69 3.40 -13.68
CA LEU A 40 -5.94 3.29 -14.43
C LEU A 40 -5.74 3.16 -15.95
N SER A 41 -4.49 3.25 -16.43
CA SER A 41 -4.19 3.28 -17.86
C SER A 41 -3.91 1.88 -18.44
N PRO A 42 -3.99 1.71 -19.77
CA PRO A 42 -3.51 0.51 -20.45
C PRO A 42 -2.01 0.22 -20.25
N LYS A 43 -1.22 1.20 -19.79
CA LYS A 43 0.23 1.07 -19.53
C LYS A 43 0.54 0.58 -18.10
N GLN A 44 -0.48 0.27 -17.30
CA GLN A 44 -0.32 -0.16 -15.91
C GLN A 44 0.70 -1.30 -15.77
N GLN A 45 0.56 -2.36 -16.57
CA GLN A 45 1.44 -3.53 -16.47
C GLN A 45 2.88 -3.23 -16.89
N GLU A 46 3.08 -2.44 -17.96
CA GLU A 46 4.40 -1.98 -18.39
C GLU A 46 5.10 -1.17 -17.28
N TYR A 47 4.34 -0.30 -16.59
CA TYR A 47 4.84 0.49 -15.50
C TYR A 47 5.23 -0.38 -14.28
N LEU A 48 4.37 -1.32 -13.87
CA LEU A 48 4.67 -2.24 -12.78
C LEU A 48 5.91 -3.09 -13.08
N GLN A 49 6.03 -3.57 -14.31
CA GLN A 49 7.20 -4.32 -14.79
C GLN A 49 8.47 -3.46 -14.77
N PHE A 50 8.38 -2.20 -15.22
CA PHE A 50 9.49 -1.26 -15.18
C PHE A 50 9.98 -1.02 -13.74
N GLN A 51 9.06 -0.74 -12.81
CA GLN A 51 9.40 -0.58 -11.39
C GLN A 51 10.04 -1.84 -10.81
N TRP A 52 9.53 -3.02 -11.19
CA TRP A 52 10.07 -4.28 -10.70
C TRP A 52 11.50 -4.49 -11.18
N LYS A 53 11.76 -4.20 -12.46
CA LYS A 53 13.10 -4.24 -13.03
C LYS A 53 14.05 -3.30 -12.28
N MET A 54 13.62 -2.07 -11.98
CA MET A 54 14.44 -1.12 -11.22
C MET A 54 14.78 -1.63 -9.81
N VAL A 55 13.84 -2.25 -9.11
CA VAL A 55 14.10 -2.88 -7.80
C VAL A 55 15.12 -4.01 -7.93
N ARG A 56 14.99 -4.86 -8.94
CA ARG A 56 15.96 -5.95 -9.17
C ARG A 56 17.37 -5.44 -9.46
N GLU A 57 17.48 -4.39 -10.27
CA GLU A 57 18.78 -3.77 -10.58
C GLU A 57 19.40 -3.10 -9.35
N ALA A 58 18.59 -2.45 -8.51
CA ALA A 58 19.08 -1.74 -7.34
C ALA A 58 19.57 -2.64 -6.20
N TYR A 59 19.09 -3.88 -6.11
CA TYR A 59 19.39 -4.79 -4.99
C TYR A 59 20.25 -6.02 -5.38
N GLU A 60 20.71 -6.11 -6.64
CA GLU A 60 21.68 -7.11 -7.17
C GLU A 60 21.72 -8.46 -6.43
N VAL A 61 20.58 -9.14 -6.30
CA VAL A 61 20.53 -10.46 -5.66
C VAL A 61 20.80 -11.55 -6.70
N PRO A 62 21.73 -12.49 -6.44
CA PRO A 62 21.96 -13.64 -7.32
C PRO A 62 20.74 -14.57 -7.37
N GLY A 63 20.14 -14.72 -8.56
CA GLY A 63 19.09 -15.70 -8.83
C GLY A 63 17.96 -15.17 -9.71
N ASP A 64 17.10 -16.09 -10.15
CA ASP A 64 15.84 -15.72 -10.80
C ASP A 64 14.89 -15.11 -9.75
N PRO A 65 14.10 -14.08 -10.15
CA PRO A 65 13.14 -13.49 -9.26
C PRO A 65 12.14 -14.55 -8.79
N PRO A 66 11.72 -14.52 -7.51
CA PRO A 66 10.81 -15.54 -6.96
C PRO A 66 9.42 -15.52 -7.59
N PHE A 67 9.09 -14.45 -8.31
CA PHE A 67 7.82 -14.27 -9.00
C PHE A 67 8.01 -13.35 -10.21
N ASP A 68 7.10 -13.48 -11.16
CA ASP A 68 6.98 -12.58 -12.29
C ASP A 68 6.02 -11.41 -11.96
N HIS A 69 6.17 -10.30 -12.67
CA HIS A 69 5.23 -9.17 -12.55
C HIS A 69 3.80 -9.55 -12.93
N SER A 70 3.61 -10.58 -13.77
CA SER A 70 2.31 -11.11 -14.17
C SER A 70 1.46 -11.62 -13.00
N TYR A 71 2.05 -11.83 -11.83
CA TYR A 71 1.32 -12.21 -10.62
C TYR A 71 0.59 -11.02 -9.98
N MET A 72 0.97 -9.79 -10.32
CA MET A 72 0.36 -8.60 -9.77
C MET A 72 -0.95 -8.26 -10.47
N LYS A 73 -2.03 -8.21 -9.69
CA LYS A 73 -3.33 -7.73 -10.16
C LYS A 73 -3.64 -6.40 -9.53
N VAL A 74 -4.25 -5.52 -10.32
CA VAL A 74 -4.63 -4.20 -9.86
C VAL A 74 -6.14 -4.09 -9.89
N HIS A 75 -6.70 -3.64 -8.78
CA HIS A 75 -8.11 -3.41 -8.57
C HIS A 75 -8.31 -1.90 -8.43
N ALA A 76 -9.05 -1.33 -9.38
CA ALA A 76 -9.46 0.07 -9.35
C ALA A 76 -10.80 0.16 -8.64
N GLU A 77 -10.79 0.68 -7.43
CA GLU A 77 -11.91 0.62 -6.51
C GLU A 77 -12.15 1.99 -5.86
N ARG A 78 -13.06 2.04 -4.89
CA ARG A 78 -13.27 3.21 -4.05
C ARG A 78 -13.33 2.81 -2.59
N ILE A 79 -12.87 3.72 -1.74
CA ILE A 79 -13.18 3.70 -0.32
C ILE A 79 -14.01 4.94 -0.05
N ASN A 80 -15.31 4.73 0.12
CA ASN A 80 -16.30 5.81 0.19
C ASN A 80 -16.25 6.65 -1.12
N ASP A 81 -16.05 7.96 -1.02
CA ASP A 81 -15.94 8.87 -2.17
C ASP A 81 -14.51 8.99 -2.74
N PHE A 82 -13.55 8.29 -2.14
CA PHE A 82 -12.13 8.40 -2.49
C PHE A 82 -11.70 7.30 -3.47
N PRO A 83 -11.06 7.64 -4.60
CA PRO A 83 -10.45 6.65 -5.49
C PRO A 83 -9.39 5.83 -4.75
N ALA A 84 -9.42 4.52 -4.95
CA ALA A 84 -8.46 3.60 -4.37
C ALA A 84 -7.90 2.63 -5.41
N ILE A 85 -6.63 2.30 -5.27
CA ILE A 85 -5.96 1.25 -6.02
C ILE A 85 -5.51 0.19 -5.05
N VAL A 86 -5.97 -1.05 -5.23
CA VAL A 86 -5.43 -2.22 -4.51
C VAL A 86 -4.58 -3.03 -5.47
N ILE A 87 -3.36 -3.35 -5.07
CA ILE A 87 -2.46 -4.21 -5.83
C ILE A 87 -2.31 -5.52 -5.07
N GLU A 88 -2.75 -6.62 -5.67
CA GLU A 88 -2.44 -7.97 -5.21
C GLU A 88 -0.96 -8.24 -5.45
N MET A 89 -0.24 -8.50 -4.36
CA MET A 89 1.16 -8.87 -4.42
C MET A 89 1.28 -10.39 -4.61
N PRO A 90 2.41 -10.87 -5.15
CA PRO A 90 2.74 -12.29 -5.11
C PRO A 90 2.63 -12.85 -3.68
N PRO A 91 2.25 -14.12 -3.49
CA PRO A 91 2.08 -14.68 -2.15
C PRO A 91 3.33 -14.47 -1.27
N PRO A 92 3.19 -13.82 -0.10
CA PRO A 92 4.33 -13.54 0.75
C PRO A 92 4.85 -14.81 1.42
N VAL A 93 6.17 -14.92 1.49
CA VAL A 93 6.87 -16.07 2.08
C VAL A 93 7.40 -15.72 3.47
N ARG A 94 7.79 -14.47 3.70
CA ARG A 94 8.41 -14.01 4.96
C ARG A 94 7.65 -12.84 5.57
N VAL A 95 7.73 -12.70 6.88
CA VAL A 95 7.35 -11.46 7.57
C VAL A 95 8.47 -10.42 7.30
N PRO A 96 8.17 -9.15 6.96
CA PRO A 96 6.85 -8.54 6.74
C PRO A 96 6.58 -8.30 5.23
N GLU A 97 6.55 -9.33 4.40
CA GLU A 97 6.18 -9.19 2.99
C GLU A 97 4.68 -8.92 2.83
N ALA A 98 4.31 -8.09 1.86
CA ALA A 98 2.93 -7.69 1.64
C ALA A 98 2.13 -8.78 0.90
N HIS A 99 0.90 -9.04 1.35
CA HIS A 99 -0.16 -9.67 0.56
C HIS A 99 -0.78 -8.67 -0.42
N LEU A 100 -1.05 -7.47 0.07
CA LEU A 100 -1.72 -6.40 -0.67
C LEU A 100 -1.06 -5.05 -0.38
N VAL A 101 -1.11 -4.17 -1.36
CA VAL A 101 -0.87 -2.74 -1.21
C VAL A 101 -2.18 -2.01 -1.51
N CYS A 102 -2.51 -0.98 -0.73
CA CYS A 102 -3.61 -0.08 -1.05
C CYS A 102 -3.15 1.38 -1.05
N PHE A 103 -3.38 2.06 -2.17
CA PHE A 103 -3.25 3.50 -2.29
C PHE A 103 -4.64 4.13 -2.31
N VAL A 104 -4.82 5.18 -1.51
CA VAL A 104 -6.07 5.95 -1.45
C VAL A 104 -5.75 7.40 -1.74
N LEU A 105 -6.42 7.96 -2.75
CA LEU A 105 -6.37 9.39 -3.01
C LEU A 105 -7.51 10.07 -2.27
N GLU A 106 -7.22 10.82 -1.20
CA GLU A 106 -8.21 11.52 -0.36
C GLU A 106 -8.71 12.83 -1.02
N VAL A 107 -9.00 12.73 -2.31
CA VAL A 107 -9.63 13.77 -3.11
C VAL A 107 -10.90 13.15 -3.70
N PRO A 108 -12.09 13.67 -3.36
CA PRO A 108 -13.33 13.19 -3.96
C PRO A 108 -13.26 13.26 -5.49
N LEU A 109 -13.75 12.24 -6.19
CA LEU A 109 -13.59 12.12 -7.64
C LEU A 109 -14.08 13.37 -8.39
N GLN A 110 -15.19 13.96 -7.94
CA GLN A 110 -15.79 15.17 -8.49
C GLN A 110 -14.92 16.42 -8.35
N SER A 111 -13.96 16.42 -7.42
CA SER A 111 -13.10 17.56 -7.09
C SER A 111 -11.67 17.40 -7.61
N ILE A 112 -11.35 16.31 -8.31
CA ILE A 112 -10.01 16.07 -8.87
C ILE A 112 -9.58 17.20 -9.81
N GLY A 113 -10.49 17.68 -10.66
CA GLY A 113 -10.19 18.76 -11.60
C GLY A 113 -9.78 20.07 -10.91
N ASP A 114 -10.36 20.33 -9.72
CA ASP A 114 -10.17 21.59 -8.99
C ASP A 114 -8.86 21.64 -8.21
N VAL A 115 -8.34 20.47 -7.81
CA VAL A 115 -7.14 20.37 -6.96
C VAL A 115 -5.90 19.87 -7.71
N LYS A 116 -6.05 19.44 -8.97
CA LYS A 116 -4.93 18.91 -9.76
C LYS A 116 -3.75 19.88 -9.87
N ASP A 117 -4.04 21.17 -9.99
CA ASP A 117 -3.02 22.21 -10.13
C ASP A 117 -2.53 22.77 -8.78
N ASN A 118 -3.01 22.21 -7.66
CA ASN A 118 -2.62 22.62 -6.31
C ASN A 118 -2.10 21.42 -5.49
N PRO A 119 -0.79 21.11 -5.58
CA PRO A 119 -0.22 19.91 -4.96
C PRO A 119 -0.38 19.87 -3.44
N ASP A 120 -0.47 21.02 -2.77
CA ASP A 120 -0.63 21.11 -1.31
C ASP A 120 -2.02 20.62 -0.84
N LEU A 121 -3.01 20.57 -1.75
CA LEU A 121 -4.34 20.05 -1.47
C LEU A 121 -4.46 18.54 -1.73
N VAL A 122 -3.42 17.92 -2.30
CA VAL A 122 -3.44 16.51 -2.65
C VAL A 122 -3.05 15.69 -1.43
N LYS A 123 -4.05 15.08 -0.80
CA LYS A 123 -3.85 14.10 0.26
C LYS A 123 -3.95 12.70 -0.30
N ALA A 124 -3.00 11.85 0.05
CA ALA A 124 -3.00 10.44 -0.29
C ALA A 124 -2.49 9.61 0.88
N ARG A 125 -2.94 8.36 0.96
CA ARG A 125 -2.54 7.40 1.98
C ARG A 125 -2.10 6.10 1.32
N TYR A 126 -1.13 5.45 1.94
CA TYR A 126 -0.51 4.24 1.42
C TYR A 126 -0.44 3.17 2.50
N PHE A 127 -1.11 2.05 2.26
CA PHE A 127 -1.26 0.96 3.20
C PHE A 127 -0.66 -0.32 2.64
N THR A 128 -0.17 -1.16 3.54
CA THR A 128 0.26 -2.53 3.27
C THR A 128 -0.54 -3.47 4.16
N LEU A 129 -0.97 -4.59 3.58
CA LEU A 129 -1.45 -5.74 4.34
C LEU A 129 -0.33 -6.78 4.32
N GLU A 130 0.41 -6.88 5.41
CA GLU A 130 1.62 -7.70 5.54
C GLU A 130 1.31 -9.09 6.05
N LYS A 131 2.18 -10.04 5.72
CA LYS A 131 2.25 -11.33 6.39
C LYS A 131 2.62 -11.12 7.85
N GLY A 132 1.77 -11.61 8.73
CA GLY A 132 1.98 -11.70 10.17
C GLY A 132 2.74 -12.96 10.58
N GLU A 133 3.18 -12.99 11.84
CA GLU A 133 3.87 -14.14 12.42
C GLU A 133 2.82 -15.18 12.87
N PRO A 134 2.93 -16.45 12.42
CA PRO A 134 1.98 -17.50 12.80
C PRO A 134 1.83 -17.64 14.31
N GLY A 135 0.59 -17.59 14.80
CA GLY A 135 0.26 -17.72 16.23
C GLY A 135 0.56 -16.48 17.09
N LEU A 136 1.12 -15.40 16.52
CA LEU A 136 1.25 -14.10 17.19
C LEU A 136 0.32 -13.04 16.60
N SER A 137 0.00 -13.16 15.32
CA SER A 137 -1.02 -12.33 14.65
C SER A 137 -2.41 -12.96 14.77
N GLY A 138 -3.44 -12.17 14.51
CA GLY A 138 -4.84 -12.60 14.48
C GLY A 138 -5.12 -13.75 13.50
N PRO A 139 -6.38 -14.20 13.40
CA PRO A 139 -6.74 -15.44 12.71
C PRO A 139 -6.35 -15.50 11.22
N ASN A 140 -6.11 -14.36 10.58
CA ASN A 140 -5.70 -14.26 9.18
C ASN A 140 -4.18 -14.31 8.99
N GLU A 141 -3.40 -14.25 10.07
CA GLU A 141 -1.94 -14.08 10.03
C GLU A 141 -1.51 -12.89 9.16
N THR A 142 -2.23 -11.79 9.28
CA THR A 142 -1.96 -10.54 8.54
C THR A 142 -1.85 -9.35 9.49
N ILE A 143 -1.07 -8.35 9.09
CA ILE A 143 -0.90 -7.09 9.82
C ILE A 143 -1.23 -5.93 8.88
N LEU A 144 -2.11 -5.02 9.31
CA LEU A 144 -2.37 -3.79 8.54
C LEU A 144 -1.38 -2.71 8.95
N CYS A 145 -0.70 -2.11 7.98
CA CYS A 145 0.21 -1.00 8.20
C CYS A 145 -0.09 0.19 7.28
N GLU A 146 0.39 1.37 7.66
CA GLU A 146 0.36 2.59 6.87
C GLU A 146 1.74 3.24 6.82
N TRP A 147 2.13 3.71 5.63
CA TRP A 147 3.24 4.64 5.48
C TRP A 147 2.73 6.08 5.61
N ARG A 148 3.15 6.77 6.67
CA ARG A 148 2.98 8.21 6.84
C ARG A 148 4.34 8.89 6.75
N ASN A 149 4.59 9.56 5.63
CA ASN A 149 5.92 10.04 5.27
C ASN A 149 6.92 8.87 5.29
N ASP A 150 7.99 8.98 6.08
CA ASP A 150 9.00 7.93 6.26
C ASP A 150 8.70 6.99 7.45
N THR A 151 7.53 7.12 8.09
CA THR A 151 7.14 6.30 9.25
C THR A 151 6.20 5.18 8.83
N HIS A 152 6.55 3.95 9.22
CA HIS A 152 5.73 2.76 9.02
C HIS A 152 4.92 2.48 10.30
N LEU A 153 3.63 2.77 10.27
CA LEU A 153 2.71 2.58 11.39
C LEU A 153 2.04 1.21 11.29
N ASN A 154 2.09 0.43 12.36
CA ASN A 154 1.42 -0.86 12.46
C ASN A 154 0.09 -0.69 13.24
N TYR A 155 -1.03 -1.09 12.62
CA TYR A 155 -2.37 -1.01 13.20
C TYR A 155 -2.87 -2.30 13.82
N GLY A 156 -2.01 -3.31 13.92
CA GLY A 156 -2.32 -4.62 14.47
C GLY A 156 -2.93 -5.55 13.43
N ASP A 157 -3.81 -6.43 13.90
CA ASP A 157 -4.37 -7.50 13.10
C ASP A 157 -5.13 -6.99 11.87
N GLY A 158 -4.72 -7.50 10.71
CA GLY A 158 -5.33 -7.19 9.42
C GLY A 158 -6.52 -8.10 9.06
N PRO A 159 -7.31 -7.71 8.05
CA PRO A 159 -8.35 -8.55 7.47
C PRO A 159 -7.77 -9.73 6.65
N GLU A 160 -8.65 -10.61 6.16
CA GLU A 160 -8.28 -11.63 5.17
C GLU A 160 -7.55 -11.00 3.98
N PRO A 161 -6.52 -11.63 3.40
CA PRO A 161 -5.72 -11.05 2.32
C PRO A 161 -6.42 -11.06 0.96
N THR A 162 -7.60 -10.43 0.90
CA THR A 162 -8.35 -10.16 -0.33
C THR A 162 -8.59 -8.67 -0.49
N ALA A 163 -8.66 -8.19 -1.73
CA ALA A 163 -8.90 -6.77 -2.01
C ALA A 163 -10.20 -6.26 -1.36
N ALA A 164 -11.28 -7.05 -1.42
CA ALA A 164 -12.57 -6.70 -0.83
C ALA A 164 -12.49 -6.53 0.70
N ALA A 165 -11.87 -7.49 1.41
CA ALA A 165 -11.75 -7.43 2.86
C ALA A 165 -10.83 -6.28 3.32
N MET A 166 -9.78 -5.98 2.54
CA MET A 166 -8.92 -4.82 2.78
C MET A 166 -9.69 -3.50 2.66
N LEU A 167 -10.48 -3.33 1.60
CA LEU A 167 -11.29 -2.13 1.36
C LEU A 167 -12.35 -1.92 2.46
N GLU A 168 -13.03 -3.00 2.87
CA GLU A 168 -14.01 -2.95 3.98
C GLU A 168 -13.35 -2.62 5.32
N HIS A 169 -12.15 -3.13 5.58
CA HIS A 169 -11.41 -2.81 6.79
C HIS A 169 -10.96 -1.34 6.78
N LEU A 170 -10.41 -0.86 5.65
CA LEU A 170 -9.95 0.51 5.51
C LEU A 170 -11.09 1.52 5.55
N SER A 171 -12.26 1.23 5.00
CA SER A 171 -13.41 2.15 5.08
C SER A 171 -13.73 2.51 6.53
N ARG A 172 -13.77 1.50 7.43
CA ARG A 172 -13.96 1.69 8.87
C ARG A 172 -12.79 2.41 9.54
N HIS A 173 -11.56 2.06 9.19
CA HIS A 173 -10.36 2.69 9.73
C HIS A 173 -10.26 4.18 9.39
N LEU A 174 -10.58 4.55 8.14
CA LEU A 174 -10.58 5.94 7.68
C LEU A 174 -11.70 6.76 8.36
N TYR A 175 -12.89 6.17 8.56
CA TYR A 175 -14.00 6.84 9.26
C TYR A 175 -13.73 7.06 10.75
N ALA A 176 -13.15 6.09 11.45
CA ALA A 176 -12.83 6.25 12.88
C ALA A 176 -11.86 7.42 13.12
N ALA A 177 -10.97 7.70 12.18
CA ALA A 177 -10.02 8.81 12.26
C ALA A 177 -10.65 10.20 12.02
N THR A 178 -11.83 10.28 11.40
CA THR A 178 -12.52 11.57 11.14
C THR A 178 -13.35 12.05 12.32
N ASP A 179 -13.82 11.14 13.18
CA ASP A 179 -14.69 11.48 14.32
C ASP A 179 -13.91 12.05 15.53
N ASP A 180 -12.60 11.79 15.61
CA ASP A 180 -11.73 12.32 16.68
C ASP A 180 -11.28 13.79 16.47
N ASN A 181 -11.72 14.45 15.39
CA ASN A 181 -11.34 15.84 15.09
C ASN A 181 -12.43 16.88 15.43
N THR A 182 -13.42 16.54 16.27
CA THR A 182 -14.29 17.56 16.88
C THR A 182 -13.58 18.24 18.04
N GLY A 183 -12.76 19.25 17.72
CA GLY A 183 -12.27 20.22 18.70
C GLY A 183 -13.44 20.84 19.48
N PRO A 184 -13.21 21.30 20.73
CA PRO A 184 -14.30 21.75 21.59
C PRO A 184 -14.99 22.94 20.95
N ALA A 185 -16.33 22.83 20.79
CA ALA A 185 -17.19 23.92 20.40
C ALA A 185 -16.90 25.13 21.31
N SER A 186 -16.38 26.19 20.73
CA SER A 186 -16.24 27.48 21.40
C SER A 186 -17.63 27.95 21.81
N SER A 187 -17.89 27.96 23.12
CA SER A 187 -19.10 28.51 23.71
C SER A 187 -19.34 29.94 23.20
N PRO A 188 -20.57 30.30 22.81
CA PRO A 188 -20.88 31.68 22.46
C PRO A 188 -20.78 32.54 23.73
N SER A 189 -19.96 33.58 23.66
CA SER A 189 -19.94 34.67 24.62
C SER A 189 -21.30 35.39 24.58
N SER A 190 -22.06 35.29 25.67
CA SER A 190 -23.27 36.09 25.90
C SER A 190 -22.91 37.57 26.15
N PRO A 191 -23.81 38.50 25.79
CA PRO A 191 -23.58 39.95 25.74
C PRO A 191 -23.38 40.61 27.10
#